data_AF-A0A931LMX2-F1
#
_entry.id   AF-A0A931LMX2-F1
#
_cell.length_a   1.000
_cell.length_b   1.000
_cell.length_c   1.000
_cell.angle_alpha   90.00
_cell.angle_beta   90.00
_cell.angle_gamma   90.00
#
_symmetry.space_group_name_H-M   'P 1'
#
loop_
_entity.id
_entity.type
_entity.pdbx_description
1 polymer ?
#
loop_
_entity_poly.entity_id
_entity_poly.type
_entity_poly.pdbx_seq_one_letter_code
_entity_poly.pdbx_strand_id
1 'polypeptide(L)'
;MFANVPELAARQGPPVIVLHPGDAAARGLKDGDHARVHNDRGEYRATVRISDGVRPGVVEGRKGYWPKHLPDRANPNATVAERDADMGGGAVYHDNRVEVSAVR
;
A
#
# COMPACT_ATOMS: atom_id res chain seq x y z
N MET A 1 -5.04 -4.04 12.90
CA MET A 1 -4.81 -5.49 12.79
C MET A 1 -3.72 -5.89 13.77
N PHE A 2 -3.85 -7.04 14.44
CA PHE A 2 -2.93 -7.52 15.47
C PHE A 2 -1.90 -8.50 14.87
N ALA A 3 -0.81 -7.95 14.30
CA ALA A 3 0.24 -8.77 13.67
C ALA A 3 1.08 -9.60 14.66
N ASN A 4 0.86 -9.43 15.97
CA ASN A 4 1.41 -10.28 17.03
C ASN A 4 0.63 -11.58 17.26
N VAL A 5 -0.58 -11.71 16.72
CA VAL A 5 -1.42 -12.91 16.84
C VAL A 5 -1.26 -13.72 15.55
N PRO A 6 -0.61 -14.90 15.55
CA PRO A 6 -0.26 -15.65 14.35
C PRO A 6 -1.45 -15.96 13.43
N GLU A 7 -2.60 -16.32 13.99
CA GLU A 7 -3.80 -16.66 13.24
C GLU A 7 -4.37 -15.44 12.50
N LEU A 8 -4.32 -14.27 13.16
CA LEU A 8 -4.74 -13.03 12.54
C LEU A 8 -3.75 -12.63 11.45
N ALA A 9 -2.45 -12.69 11.72
CA ALA A 9 -1.41 -12.40 10.73
C ALA A 9 -1.54 -13.31 9.49
N ALA A 10 -1.76 -14.61 9.67
CA ALA A 10 -1.99 -15.56 8.60
C ALA A 10 -3.24 -15.20 7.78
N ARG A 11 -4.34 -14.80 8.43
CA ARG A 11 -5.57 -14.34 7.76
C ARG A 11 -5.38 -13.03 6.99
N GLN A 12 -4.45 -12.17 7.39
CA GLN A 12 -4.14 -10.93 6.65
C GLN A 12 -3.55 -11.22 5.28
N GLY A 13 -2.68 -12.24 5.22
CA GLY A 13 -1.77 -12.47 4.12
C GLY A 13 -0.70 -11.38 3.99
N PRO A 14 0.09 -11.39 2.90
CA PRO A 14 1.07 -10.35 2.60
C PRO A 14 0.41 -8.98 2.32
N PRO A 15 1.18 -7.89 2.21
CA PRO A 15 0.71 -6.62 1.69
C PRO A 15 0.09 -6.77 0.30
N VAL A 16 -1.12 -6.24 0.15
CA VAL A 16 -1.85 -6.18 -1.11
C VAL A 16 -2.27 -4.74 -1.37
N ILE A 17 -2.15 -4.31 -2.63
CA ILE A 17 -2.77 -3.09 -3.13
C ILE A 17 -3.88 -3.44 -4.11
N VAL A 18 -4.99 -2.70 -4.07
CA VAL A 18 -6.06 -2.83 -5.06
C VAL A 18 -5.97 -1.66 -6.05
N LEU A 19 -5.95 -2.00 -7.34
CA LEU A 19 -5.92 -1.04 -8.44
C LEU A 19 -7.17 -1.19 -9.32
N HIS A 20 -7.64 -0.05 -9.83
CA HIS A 20 -8.65 -0.05 -10.88
C HIS A 20 -8.07 -0.68 -12.16
N PRO A 21 -8.86 -1.43 -12.96
CA PRO A 21 -8.35 -2.09 -14.18
C PRO A 21 -7.64 -1.14 -15.14
N GLY A 22 -8.17 0.08 -15.33
CA GLY A 22 -7.54 1.10 -16.18
C GLY A 22 -6.18 1.57 -15.66
N ASP A 23 -6.01 1.69 -14.35
CA ASP A 23 -4.74 2.10 -13.74
C ASP A 23 -3.67 1.01 -13.80
N ALA A 24 -4.09 -0.24 -13.61
CA ALA A 24 -3.22 -1.40 -13.76
C ALA A 24 -2.75 -1.53 -15.22
N ALA A 25 -3.68 -1.43 -16.17
CA ALA A 25 -3.37 -1.49 -17.61
C ALA A 25 -2.41 -0.38 -18.04
N ALA A 26 -2.64 0.86 -17.63
CA ALA A 26 -1.74 1.99 -17.93
C ALA A 26 -0.32 1.81 -17.38
N ARG A 27 -0.16 0.98 -16.33
CA ARG A 27 1.13 0.67 -15.68
C ARG A 27 1.72 -0.68 -16.11
N GLY A 28 1.05 -1.41 -17.00
CA GLY A 28 1.46 -2.75 -17.43
C GLY A 28 1.43 -3.79 -16.30
N LEU A 29 0.61 -3.58 -15.27
CA LEU A 29 0.49 -4.48 -14.11
C LEU A 29 -0.68 -5.46 -14.31
N LYS A 30 -0.49 -6.69 -13.84
CA LYS A 30 -1.49 -7.76 -13.82
C LYS A 30 -1.83 -8.16 -12.39
N ASP A 31 -2.96 -8.84 -12.22
CA ASP A 31 -3.33 -9.44 -10.94
C ASP A 31 -2.25 -10.43 -10.49
N GLY A 32 -1.83 -10.34 -9.23
CA GLY A 32 -0.75 -11.15 -8.68
C GLY A 32 0.67 -10.60 -8.87
N ASP A 33 0.87 -9.58 -9.71
CA ASP A 33 2.20 -8.98 -9.90
C ASP A 33 2.71 -8.34 -8.60
N HIS A 34 4.03 -8.30 -8.44
CA HIS A 34 4.67 -7.52 -7.38
C HIS A 34 4.89 -6.09 -7.85
N ALA A 35 4.36 -5.13 -7.08
CA ALA A 35 4.51 -3.71 -7.33
C ALA A 35 5.27 -3.02 -6.20
N ARG A 36 6.02 -1.98 -6.60
CA ARG A 36 6.63 -0.98 -5.72
C ARG A 36 5.68 0.20 -5.63
N VAL A 37 5.30 0.57 -4.41
CA VAL A 37 4.51 1.76 -4.11
C VAL A 37 5.44 2.76 -3.46
N HIS A 38 5.58 3.96 -4.03
CA HIS A 38 6.64 4.86 -3.61
C HIS A 38 6.32 6.33 -3.82
N ASN A 39 7.08 7.19 -3.15
CA ASN A 39 7.19 8.62 -3.41
C ASN A 39 8.59 9.11 -2.98
N ASP A 40 8.74 10.41 -2.78
CA ASP A 40 9.96 11.07 -2.33
C ASP A 40 10.37 10.71 -0.89
N ARG A 41 9.43 10.22 -0.06
CA ARG A 41 9.68 9.87 1.35
C ARG A 41 10.13 8.43 1.54
N GLY A 42 9.69 7.53 0.67
CA GLY A 42 10.05 6.12 0.77
C GLY A 42 9.22 5.21 -0.13
N GLU A 43 9.29 3.92 0.15
CA GLU A 43 8.65 2.88 -0.64
C GLU A 43 8.29 1.64 0.18
N TYR A 44 7.36 0.85 -0.34
CA TYR A 44 7.10 -0.52 0.12
C TYR A 44 6.66 -1.41 -1.05
N ARG A 45 6.75 -2.73 -0.85
CA ARG A 45 6.32 -3.73 -1.84
C ARG A 45 4.96 -4.31 -1.48
N ALA A 46 4.13 -4.57 -2.49
CA ALA A 46 2.85 -5.23 -2.34
C ALA A 46 2.48 -6.07 -3.57
N THR A 47 1.63 -7.07 -3.38
CA THR A 47 1.01 -7.81 -4.48
C THR A 47 -0.17 -7.01 -5.03
N VAL A 48 -0.28 -6.93 -6.36
CA VAL A 48 -1.37 -6.27 -7.06
C VAL A 48 -2.61 -7.13 -7.03
N ARG A 49 -3.75 -6.52 -6.67
CA ARG A 49 -5.08 -7.04 -6.94
C ARG A 49 -5.83 -6.07 -7.84
N ILE A 50 -6.50 -6.57 -8.87
CA ILE A 50 -7.28 -5.74 -9.79
C ILE A 50 -8.77 -5.86 -9.45
N SER A 51 -9.44 -4.73 -9.30
CA SER A 51 -10.89 -4.65 -9.07
C SER A 51 -11.43 -3.29 -9.46
N ASP A 52 -12.64 -3.25 -10.01
CA ASP A 52 -13.42 -2.04 -10.26
C ASP A 52 -14.08 -1.45 -8.99
N GLY A 53 -13.90 -2.09 -7.83
CA GLY A 53 -14.37 -1.59 -6.53
C GLY A 53 -13.56 -0.40 -5.99
N VAL A 54 -12.40 -0.12 -6.56
CA VAL A 54 -11.60 1.09 -6.26
C VAL A 54 -11.73 2.08 -7.42
N ARG A 55 -11.85 3.37 -7.09
CA ARG A 55 -11.98 4.44 -8.09
C ARG A 55 -10.71 4.56 -8.94
N PRO A 56 -10.82 4.93 -10.23
CA PRO A 56 -9.67 5.33 -11.03
C PRO A 56 -8.83 6.41 -10.34
N GLY A 57 -7.51 6.31 -10.42
CA GLY A 57 -6.54 7.20 -9.78
C GLY A 57 -6.33 6.95 -8.28
N VAL A 58 -7.00 5.96 -7.67
CA VAL A 58 -6.90 5.64 -6.25
C VAL A 58 -6.29 4.26 -6.05
N VAL A 59 -5.37 4.15 -5.09
CA VAL A 59 -4.79 2.87 -4.64
C VAL A 59 -5.35 2.54 -3.26
N GLU A 60 -5.98 1.39 -3.11
CA GLU A 60 -6.33 0.88 -1.78
C GLU A 60 -5.17 0.08 -1.21
N GLY A 61 -4.68 0.44 -0.02
CA GLY A 61 -3.64 -0.30 0.69
C GLY A 61 -4.10 -0.74 2.09
N ARG A 62 -3.74 -1.98 2.46
CA ARG A 62 -4.07 -2.53 3.79
C ARG A 62 -3.10 -2.01 4.86
N LYS A 63 -3.63 -1.70 6.06
CA LYS A 63 -2.83 -1.28 7.23
C LYS A 63 -2.51 -2.45 8.16
N GLY A 64 -1.59 -2.23 9.10
CA GLY A 64 -1.36 -3.13 10.24
C GLY A 64 -0.24 -4.14 10.05
N TYR A 65 0.57 -4.00 9.00
CA TYR A 65 1.77 -4.81 8.82
C TYR A 65 2.92 -4.28 9.69
N TRP A 66 3.51 -5.18 10.48
CA TRP A 66 4.70 -4.84 11.26
C TRP A 66 5.95 -4.93 10.38
N PRO A 67 6.77 -3.86 10.30
CA PRO A 67 7.97 -3.82 9.46
C PRO A 67 8.90 -5.02 9.59
N LYS A 68 9.10 -5.54 10.81
CA LYS A 68 9.95 -6.72 11.06
C LYS A 68 9.48 -8.02 10.39
N HIS A 69 8.27 -8.05 9.85
CA HIS A 69 7.70 -9.20 9.14
C HIS A 69 7.60 -9.00 7.63
N LEU A 70 8.04 -7.85 7.11
CA LEU A 70 7.96 -7.51 5.70
C LEU A 70 9.33 -7.52 5.02
N PRO A 71 9.37 -7.77 3.70
CA PRO A 71 10.53 -7.43 2.87
C PRO A 71 10.91 -5.96 3.07
N ASP A 72 12.22 -5.67 3.04
CA ASP A 72 12.80 -4.33 3.17
C ASP A 72 12.46 -3.57 4.48
N ARG A 73 11.80 -4.23 5.43
CA ARG A 73 11.32 -3.63 6.69
C ARG A 73 10.52 -2.35 6.47
N ALA A 74 9.71 -2.32 5.40
CA ALA A 74 8.89 -1.16 5.04
C ALA A 74 7.42 -1.55 4.89
N ASN A 75 6.53 -0.70 5.37
CA ASN A 75 5.07 -0.84 5.26
C ASN A 75 4.48 0.45 4.65
N PRO A 76 3.15 0.56 4.47
CA PRO A 76 2.55 1.76 3.86
C PRO A 76 2.95 3.10 4.52
N ASN A 77 3.27 3.11 5.81
CA ASN A 77 3.70 4.32 6.50
C ASN A 77 5.04 4.86 5.98
N ALA A 78 5.86 4.07 5.29
CA ALA A 78 7.09 4.53 4.64
C ALA A 78 6.86 5.64 3.60
N THR A 79 5.62 5.79 3.13
CA THR A 79 5.23 6.84 2.16
C THR A 79 4.44 7.98 2.79
N VAL A 80 4.07 7.88 4.08
CA VAL A 80 3.23 8.87 4.77
C VAL A 80 4.09 10.02 5.28
N ALA A 81 3.59 11.25 5.20
CA ALA A 81 4.30 12.42 5.73
C ALA A 81 4.31 12.43 7.27
N GLU A 82 5.47 12.75 7.85
CA GLU A 82 5.62 12.94 9.30
C GLU A 82 5.20 14.37 9.69
N ARG A 83 3.90 14.61 9.71
CA ARG A 83 3.30 15.87 10.13
C ARG A 83 1.85 15.66 10.57
N ASP A 84 1.34 16.65 11.26
CA ASP A 84 -0.09 16.76 11.52
C ASP A 84 -0.83 17.38 10.32
N ALA A 85 -2.13 17.13 10.25
CA ALA A 85 -3.03 17.83 9.34
C ALA A 85 -3.12 19.31 9.71
N ASP A 86 -3.23 20.15 8.70
CA ASP A 86 -3.34 21.61 8.82
C ASP A 86 -4.59 22.02 9.62
N MET A 87 -5.71 21.33 9.40
CA MET A 87 -6.94 21.52 10.14
C MET A 87 -7.07 20.46 11.26
N GLY A 88 -7.00 20.92 12.51
CA GLY A 88 -7.32 20.11 13.69
C GLY A 88 -6.24 19.13 14.16
N GLY A 89 -5.04 19.15 13.57
CA GLY A 89 -3.89 18.38 14.09
C GLY A 89 -4.03 16.86 13.96
N GLY A 90 -4.85 16.39 13.03
CA GLY A 90 -5.12 14.96 12.82
C GLY A 90 -4.04 14.23 12.02
N ALA A 91 -4.15 12.91 11.91
CA ALA A 91 -3.20 12.10 11.16
C ALA A 91 -3.41 12.17 9.64
N VAL A 92 -2.31 12.10 8.87
CA VAL A 92 -2.28 12.33 7.41
C VAL A 92 -2.10 11.04 6.57
N TYR A 93 -2.41 9.87 7.13
CA TYR A 93 -2.20 8.58 6.45
C TYR A 93 -3.33 8.14 5.50
N HIS A 94 -4.41 8.91 5.38
CA HIS A 94 -5.56 8.59 4.52
C HIS A 94 -5.59 9.36 3.21
N ASP A 95 -4.82 10.44 3.12
CA ASP A 95 -4.57 11.17 1.88
C ASP A 95 -3.07 11.21 1.65
N ASN A 96 -2.59 10.31 0.79
CA ASN A 96 -1.18 10.10 0.57
C ASN A 96 -0.90 9.84 -0.91
N ARG A 97 -0.21 10.78 -1.55
CA ARG A 97 0.17 10.68 -2.96
C ARG A 97 1.33 9.69 -3.12
N VAL A 98 1.15 8.73 -4.01
CA VAL A 98 2.12 7.70 -4.36
C VAL A 98 2.12 7.45 -5.86
N GLU A 99 3.23 6.92 -6.35
CA GLU A 99 3.33 6.25 -7.64
C GLU A 99 3.38 4.73 -7.44
N VAL A 100 2.97 3.99 -8.47
CA VAL A 100 2.99 2.52 -8.47
C VAL A 100 3.70 2.03 -9.73
N SER A 101 4.72 1.20 -9.56
CA SER A 101 5.52 0.63 -10.65
C SER A 101 5.75 -0.87 -10.46
N ALA A 102 5.93 -1.62 -11.55
CA ALA A 102 6.33 -3.02 -11.47
C ALA A 102 7.70 -3.18 -10.79
N VAL A 103 7.86 -4.23 -10.00
CA VAL A 103 9.17 -4.68 -9.50
C VAL A 103 9.77 -5.59 -10.58
N ARG A 104 10.97 -5.24 -11.08
CA ARG A 104 11.74 -6.09 -11.98
C ARG A 104 12.53 -7.15 -11.21
#